data_AF-I2CQA2-F1
#
_entry.id   AF-I2CQA2-F1
#
_cell.length_a   1.000
_cell.length_b   1.000
_cell.length_c   1.000
_cell.angle_alpha   90.00
_cell.angle_beta   90.00
_cell.angle_gamma   90.00
#
_symmetry.space_group_name_H-M   'P 1'
#
loop_
_entity.id
_entity.type
_entity.pdbx_description
1 polymer ?
#
loop_
_entity_poly.entity_id
_entity_poly.type
_entity_poly.pdbx_seq_one_letter_code
_entity_poly.pdbx_strand_id
1 'polypeptide(L)'
;PIVTVQRKHPVGDHSIQTWRGHRIARTLIQPAFSPEALTGGRYVVTGSADGRLFAYDTLAAEGEEAGQAGREDGRAVEKLAFHDDVVRTVAFAPQVDLMVSAGWDGSLGLWRFQGQRAKGEGG
;
A
#
# COMPACT_ATOMS: atom_id res chain seq x y z
N PRO A 1 12.57 16.49 36.78
CA PRO A 1 12.69 17.45 35.64
C PRO A 1 12.57 16.68 34.32
N ILE A 2 11.58 17.01 33.48
CA ILE A 2 11.43 16.39 32.15
C ILE A 2 12.35 17.17 31.19
N VAL A 3 13.39 16.50 30.68
CA VAL A 3 14.25 17.06 29.63
C VAL A 3 13.58 16.77 28.29
N THR A 4 12.91 17.76 27.72
CA THR A 4 12.38 17.67 26.36
C THR A 4 13.53 17.85 25.37
N VAL A 5 14.04 16.76 24.80
CA VAL A 5 14.99 16.84 23.68
C VAL A 5 14.19 17.23 22.44
N GLN A 6 14.22 18.52 22.10
CA GLN A 6 13.73 19.03 20.81
C GLN A 6 14.66 18.52 19.71
N ARG A 7 14.33 17.37 19.10
CA ARG A 7 15.01 16.91 17.89
C ARG A 7 14.55 17.77 16.71
N LYS A 8 15.48 18.49 16.08
CA LYS A 8 15.21 19.16 14.81
C LYS A 8 14.88 18.11 13.75
N HIS A 9 13.92 18.42 12.87
CA HIS A 9 13.66 17.58 11.70
C HIS A 9 14.96 17.43 10.88
N PRO A 10 15.24 16.23 10.35
CA PRO A 10 16.40 16.00 9.50
C PRO A 10 16.40 16.95 8.28
N VAL A 11 17.57 17.44 7.89
CA VAL A 11 17.74 18.31 6.71
C VAL A 11 17.92 17.44 5.47
N GLY A 12 17.22 17.76 4.38
CA GLY A 12 17.33 17.05 3.10
C GLY A 12 16.26 15.97 2.90
N ASP A 13 16.41 15.19 1.82
CA ASP A 13 15.58 14.02 1.55
C ASP A 13 16.12 12.79 2.31
N HIS A 14 15.23 12.11 3.04
CA HIS A 14 15.53 10.90 3.83
C HIS A 14 14.68 9.71 3.36
N SER A 15 14.12 9.80 2.15
CA SER A 15 13.41 8.69 1.54
C SER A 15 14.36 7.50 1.32
N ILE A 16 13.94 6.31 1.76
CA ILE A 16 14.70 5.06 1.55
C ILE A 16 14.31 4.36 0.24
N GLN A 17 13.09 4.61 -0.25
CA GLN A 17 12.55 4.09 -1.50
C GLN A 17 11.51 5.06 -2.07
N THR A 18 11.36 5.04 -3.40
CA THR A 18 10.29 5.72 -4.12
C THR A 18 9.55 4.69 -4.99
N TRP A 19 8.23 4.63 -4.86
CA TRP A 19 7.38 3.78 -5.69
C TRP A 19 6.41 4.64 -6.50
N ARG A 20 6.23 4.34 -7.78
CA ARG A 20 5.38 5.12 -8.69
C ARG A 20 4.34 4.19 -9.36
N GLY A 21 3.68 4.71 -10.39
CA GLY A 21 2.63 4.06 -11.15
C GLY A 21 1.20 4.48 -10.76
N HIS A 22 0.91 4.63 -9.46
CA HIS A 22 -0.34 5.25 -9.04
C HIS A 22 -0.38 6.74 -9.45
N ARG A 23 -1.57 7.24 -9.81
CA ARG A 23 -1.76 8.62 -10.26
C ARG A 23 -2.56 9.42 -9.24
N ILE A 24 -2.24 10.71 -9.09
CA ILE A 24 -2.98 11.65 -8.24
C ILE A 24 -3.52 12.78 -9.14
N ALA A 25 -4.84 12.88 -9.29
CA ALA A 25 -5.46 13.87 -10.19
C ALA A 25 -6.37 14.89 -9.48
N ARG A 26 -6.81 14.63 -8.25
CA ARG A 26 -7.76 15.50 -7.53
C ARG A 26 -7.30 15.86 -6.12
N THR A 27 -7.20 14.87 -5.24
CA THR A 27 -6.85 15.07 -3.83
C THR A 27 -5.89 14.01 -3.33
N LEU A 28 -5.45 14.14 -2.08
CA LEU A 28 -4.61 13.18 -1.36
C LEU A 28 -5.20 11.76 -1.44
N ILE A 29 -4.34 10.79 -1.73
CA ILE A 29 -4.65 9.36 -1.65
C ILE A 29 -4.11 8.85 -0.32
N GLN A 30 -4.93 8.12 0.41
CA GLN A 30 -4.52 7.50 1.67
C GLN A 30 -3.99 6.09 1.40
N PRO A 31 -2.67 5.84 1.53
CA PRO A 31 -2.13 4.49 1.47
C PRO A 31 -2.43 3.74 2.77
N ALA A 32 -2.45 2.40 2.72
CA ALA A 32 -2.54 1.55 3.90
C ALA A 32 -1.48 0.45 3.88
N PHE A 33 -0.82 0.25 5.02
CA PHE A 33 0.00 -0.94 5.23
C PHE A 33 -0.91 -2.14 5.51
N SER A 34 -0.57 -3.28 4.94
CA SER A 34 -1.16 -4.57 5.32
C SER A 34 -0.86 -4.87 6.80
N PRO A 35 -1.74 -5.60 7.51
CA PRO A 35 -1.59 -5.81 8.95
C PRO A 35 -0.32 -6.60 9.30
N GLU A 36 0.39 -6.17 10.34
CA GLU A 36 1.55 -6.90 10.89
C GLU A 36 1.21 -8.35 11.23
N ALA A 37 0.07 -8.58 11.86
CA ALA A 37 -0.38 -9.91 12.27
C ALA A 37 -0.56 -10.90 11.11
N LEU A 38 -0.74 -10.42 9.88
CA LEU A 38 -0.99 -11.27 8.71
C LEU A 38 0.24 -11.38 7.82
N THR A 39 0.93 -10.26 7.56
CA THR A 39 1.99 -10.16 6.55
C THR A 39 3.27 -9.51 7.07
N GLY A 40 3.33 -9.12 8.34
CA GLY A 40 4.46 -8.39 8.91
C GLY A 40 4.59 -6.96 8.39
N GLY A 41 3.49 -6.33 7.93
CA GLY A 41 3.55 -4.98 7.37
C GLY A 41 4.15 -4.92 5.97
N ARG A 42 4.25 -6.06 5.29
CA ARG A 42 5.00 -6.20 4.03
C ARG A 42 4.40 -5.48 2.83
N TYR A 43 3.10 -5.24 2.81
CA TYR A 43 2.46 -4.63 1.64
C TYR A 43 1.97 -3.23 1.95
N VAL A 44 2.07 -2.33 0.98
CA VAL A 44 1.40 -1.03 0.98
C VAL A 44 0.42 -1.02 -0.16
N VAL A 45 -0.86 -0.76 0.11
CA VAL A 45 -1.88 -0.59 -0.92
C VAL A 45 -2.23 0.88 -1.03
N THR A 46 -2.29 1.38 -2.26
CA THR A 46 -2.68 2.76 -2.57
C THR A 46 -3.86 2.76 -3.54
N GLY A 47 -4.70 3.79 -3.43
CA GLY A 47 -5.64 4.12 -4.48
C GLY A 47 -4.93 4.84 -5.64
N SER A 48 -5.60 4.97 -6.77
CA SER A 48 -5.12 5.73 -7.92
C SER A 48 -6.29 6.48 -8.57
N ALA A 49 -5.95 7.58 -9.23
CA ALA A 49 -6.90 8.40 -9.97
C ALA A 49 -7.48 7.71 -11.21
N ASP A 50 -6.91 6.59 -11.65
CA ASP A 50 -7.40 5.76 -12.75
C ASP A 50 -8.39 4.66 -12.29
N GLY A 51 -8.91 4.73 -11.07
CA GLY A 51 -9.89 3.77 -10.53
C GLY A 51 -9.28 2.45 -10.05
N ARG A 52 -7.96 2.31 -10.10
CA ARG A 52 -7.26 1.10 -9.65
C ARG A 52 -6.72 1.25 -8.24
N LEU A 53 -6.52 0.10 -7.57
CA LEU A 53 -5.60 0.00 -6.45
C LEU A 53 -4.27 -0.58 -6.90
N PHE A 54 -3.19 -0.13 -6.26
CA PHE A 54 -1.83 -0.59 -6.46
C PHE A 54 -1.34 -1.21 -5.15
N ALA A 55 -0.97 -2.49 -5.15
CA ALA A 55 -0.36 -3.15 -4.01
C ALA A 55 1.13 -3.32 -4.24
N TYR A 56 1.94 -2.68 -3.41
CA TYR A 56 3.40 -2.70 -3.44
C TYR A 56 3.93 -3.66 -2.38
N ASP A 57 4.83 -4.56 -2.77
CA ASP A 57 5.61 -5.38 -1.83
C ASP A 57 6.84 -4.59 -1.35
N THR A 58 6.94 -4.31 -0.04
CA THR A 58 8.04 -3.54 0.57
C THR A 58 9.35 -4.33 0.68
N LEU A 59 9.35 -5.64 0.42
CA LEU A 59 10.53 -6.50 0.44
C LEU A 59 10.96 -7.04 -0.93
N ALA A 60 10.12 -6.97 -1.95
CA ALA A 60 10.47 -7.44 -3.30
C ALA A 60 11.73 -6.75 -3.87
N ALA A 61 12.68 -7.52 -4.40
CA ALA A 61 13.83 -6.93 -5.09
C ALA A 61 13.41 -6.22 -6.39
N GLU A 62 14.21 -5.24 -6.81
CA GLU A 62 14.04 -4.63 -8.13
C GLU A 62 14.17 -5.71 -9.21
N GLY A 63 13.15 -5.82 -10.05
CA GLY A 63 13.06 -6.81 -11.10
C GLY A 63 12.32 -8.10 -10.73
N GLU A 64 11.82 -8.26 -9.50
CA GLU A 64 10.93 -9.38 -9.18
C GLU A 64 9.56 -9.18 -9.86
N GLU A 65 9.01 -10.26 -10.44
CA GLU A 65 7.66 -10.22 -10.99
C GLU A 65 6.63 -10.18 -9.85
N ALA A 66 5.76 -9.17 -9.87
CA ALA A 66 4.44 -9.34 -9.26
C ALA A 66 3.70 -10.38 -10.10
N GLY A 67 2.98 -11.30 -9.45
CA GLY A 67 2.00 -12.10 -10.16
C GLY A 67 1.04 -11.22 -10.97
N GLN A 68 0.54 -11.73 -12.10
CA GLN A 68 -0.52 -11.20 -12.99
C GLN A 68 -0.62 -9.69 -13.36
N ALA A 69 0.26 -8.79 -12.89
CA ALA A 69 0.22 -7.36 -13.18
C ALA A 69 1.62 -6.78 -13.41
N GLY A 70 1.80 -6.14 -14.57
CA GLY A 70 3.10 -5.68 -15.06
C GLY A 70 3.72 -4.47 -14.34
N ARG A 71 5.00 -4.24 -14.64
CA ARG A 71 5.91 -3.24 -14.04
C ARG A 71 5.64 -1.80 -14.47
N GLU A 72 5.87 -0.86 -13.55
CA GLU A 72 6.16 0.55 -13.88
C GLU A 72 7.46 1.07 -13.22
N ASP A 73 7.89 0.55 -12.06
CA ASP A 73 9.16 0.97 -11.39
C ASP A 73 9.99 -0.18 -10.80
N GLY A 74 9.90 -1.38 -11.38
CA GLY A 74 10.77 -2.50 -10.98
C GLY A 74 10.38 -3.25 -9.70
N ARG A 75 9.36 -2.84 -8.94
CA ARG A 75 8.81 -3.68 -7.85
C ARG A 75 7.59 -4.48 -8.31
N ALA A 76 7.34 -5.58 -7.60
CA ALA A 76 6.11 -6.35 -7.72
C ALA A 76 4.92 -5.46 -7.32
N VAL A 77 4.13 -5.04 -8.33
CA VAL A 77 2.89 -4.27 -8.18
C VAL A 77 1.70 -5.10 -8.65
N GLU A 78 0.77 -5.41 -7.76
CA GLU A 78 -0.55 -5.92 -8.17
C GLU A 78 -1.50 -4.76 -8.46
N LYS A 79 -2.23 -4.84 -9.59
CA LYS A 79 -3.22 -3.83 -10.00
C LYS A 79 -4.62 -4.40 -9.88
N LEU A 80 -5.40 -3.84 -8.98
CA LEU A 80 -6.79 -4.25 -8.73
C LEU A 80 -7.73 -3.23 -9.37
N ALA A 81 -8.53 -3.68 -10.34
CA ALA A 81 -9.48 -2.82 -11.06
C ALA A 81 -10.91 -3.07 -10.56
N PHE A 82 -11.58 -2.01 -10.13
CA PHE A 82 -12.99 -2.07 -9.69
C PHE A 82 -13.69 -0.72 -9.81
N HIS A 83 -13.05 0.37 -9.38
CA HIS A 83 -13.69 1.69 -9.36
C HIS A 83 -13.67 2.35 -10.74
N ASP A 84 -14.74 3.08 -11.07
CA ASP A 84 -14.86 3.86 -12.32
C ASP A 84 -14.34 5.31 -12.19
N ASP A 85 -13.93 5.72 -10.99
CA ASP A 85 -13.35 7.03 -10.69
C ASP A 85 -12.29 6.91 -9.56
N VAL A 86 -11.65 8.03 -9.19
CA VAL A 86 -10.55 8.11 -8.21
C VAL A 86 -10.82 7.28 -6.95
N VAL A 87 -9.90 6.35 -6.64
CA VAL A 87 -9.89 5.63 -5.36
C VAL A 87 -9.28 6.53 -4.29
N ARG A 88 -10.08 6.91 -3.28
CA ARG A 88 -9.65 7.85 -2.23
C ARG A 88 -8.88 7.18 -1.10
N THR A 89 -9.32 5.98 -0.73
CA THR A 89 -8.83 5.30 0.47
C THR A 89 -8.94 3.80 0.35
N VAL A 90 -8.10 3.11 1.11
CA VAL A 90 -8.13 1.68 1.35
C VAL A 90 -7.92 1.42 2.84
N ALA A 91 -8.58 0.41 3.39
CA ALA A 91 -8.44 0.00 4.77
C ALA A 91 -8.34 -1.52 4.86
N PHE A 92 -7.34 -2.02 5.58
CA PHE A 92 -7.22 -3.43 5.90
C PHE A 92 -8.01 -3.77 7.17
N ALA A 93 -8.68 -4.91 7.17
CA ALA A 93 -9.14 -5.52 8.40
C ALA A 93 -7.92 -6.06 9.18
N PRO A 94 -7.81 -5.81 10.49
CA PRO A 94 -6.58 -6.10 11.24
C PRO A 94 -6.31 -7.59 11.45
N GLN A 95 -7.35 -8.44 11.43
CA GLN A 95 -7.27 -9.84 11.86
C GLN A 95 -7.69 -10.85 10.79
N VAL A 96 -8.29 -10.38 9.70
CA VAL A 96 -8.77 -11.24 8.61
C VAL A 96 -8.19 -10.75 7.30
N ASP A 97 -8.16 -11.64 6.31
CA ASP A 97 -7.62 -11.40 4.98
C ASP A 97 -8.54 -10.53 4.12
N LEU A 98 -9.07 -9.44 4.69
CA LEU A 98 -9.98 -8.53 4.00
C LEU A 98 -9.43 -7.11 3.94
N MET A 99 -9.72 -6.43 2.84
CA MET A 99 -9.57 -4.98 2.74
C MET A 99 -10.78 -4.37 2.03
N VAL A 100 -11.04 -3.10 2.32
CA VAL A 100 -12.10 -2.31 1.67
C VAL A 100 -11.49 -1.07 1.02
N SER A 101 -11.93 -0.76 -0.19
CA SER A 101 -11.60 0.48 -0.91
C SER A 101 -12.84 1.33 -1.11
N ALA A 102 -12.67 2.66 -1.18
CA ALA A 102 -13.76 3.59 -1.49
C ALA A 102 -13.32 4.61 -2.55
N GLY A 103 -14.18 4.84 -3.54
CA GLY A 103 -13.94 5.70 -4.69
C GLY A 103 -14.91 6.87 -4.82
N TRP A 104 -14.59 7.80 -5.73
CA TRP A 104 -15.45 8.94 -6.08
C TRP A 104 -16.63 8.53 -6.97
N ASP A 105 -16.62 7.31 -7.48
CA ASP A 105 -17.73 6.64 -8.15
C ASP A 105 -18.87 6.27 -7.18
N GLY A 106 -18.69 6.51 -5.88
CA GLY A 106 -19.68 6.23 -4.83
C GLY A 106 -19.75 4.76 -4.45
N SER A 107 -18.81 3.93 -4.90
CA SER A 107 -18.80 2.49 -4.64
C SER A 107 -17.78 2.10 -3.55
N LEU A 108 -18.01 0.93 -2.94
CA LEU A 108 -17.06 0.26 -2.05
C LEU A 108 -16.61 -1.05 -2.69
N GLY A 109 -15.30 -1.27 -2.76
CA GLY A 109 -14.72 -2.55 -3.17
C GLY A 109 -14.38 -3.38 -1.93
N LEU A 110 -14.85 -4.62 -1.84
CA LEU A 110 -14.45 -5.59 -0.80
C LEU A 110 -13.53 -6.64 -1.43
N TRP A 111 -12.36 -6.82 -0.84
CA TRP A 111 -11.30 -7.65 -1.40
C TRP A 111 -10.86 -8.69 -0.40
N ARG A 112 -10.59 -9.90 -0.89
CA ARG A 112 -9.76 -10.87 -0.16
C ARG A 112 -8.29 -10.60 -0.48
N PHE A 113 -7.48 -10.36 0.53
CA PHE A 113 -6.06 -10.06 0.36
C PHE A 113 -5.19 -11.31 0.52
N GLN A 114 -4.51 -11.70 -0.55
CA GLN A 114 -3.68 -12.91 -0.60
C GLN A 114 -2.18 -12.59 -0.69
N GLY A 115 -1.67 -11.80 0.24
CA GLY A 115 -0.22 -11.53 0.35
C GLY A 115 0.57 -12.66 1.01
N GLN A 116 1.89 -12.64 0.83
CA GLN A 116 2.78 -13.55 1.56
C GLN A 116 2.66 -13.31 3.07
N ARG A 117 2.39 -14.40 3.80
CA ARG A 117 2.20 -14.36 5.24
C ARG A 117 3.53 -14.11 5.95
N ALA A 118 3.47 -13.45 7.10
CA ALA A 118 4.61 -13.41 8.00
C ALA A 118 5.03 -14.84 8.34
N LYS A 119 6.33 -15.14 8.30
CA LYS A 119 6.83 -16.39 8.88
C LYS A 119 6.55 -16.31 10.38
N GLY A 120 5.81 -17.28 10.91
CA GLY A 120 5.65 -17.39 12.37
C GLY A 120 7.03 -17.48 13.01
N GLU A 121 7.24 -16.74 14.09
CA GLU A 121 8.42 -16.93 14.94
C GLU A 121 8.36 -18.38 15.43
N GLY A 122 9.23 -19.23 14.87
CA GLY A 122 9.43 -20.57 15.39
C GLY A 122 10.07 -20.47 16.75
N GLY A 123 9.40 -21.01 17.77
CA GLY A 123 9.95 -21.22 19.11
C GLY A 123 10.96 -22.38 19.16
#